data_AF-A0AAD3RFV2-F1
#
_entry.id   AF-A0AAD3RFV2-F1
#
_cell.length_a   1.000
_cell.length_b   1.000
_cell.length_c   1.000
_cell.angle_alpha   90.00
_cell.angle_beta   90.00
_cell.angle_gamma   90.00
#
_symmetry.space_group_name_H-M   'P 1'
#
loop_
_entity.id
_entity.type
_entity.pdbx_description
1 polymer ?
#
loop_
_entity_poly.entity_id
_entity_poly.type
_entity_poly.pdbx_seq_one_letter_code
_entity_poly.pdbx_strand_id
1 'polypeptide(L)'
;MASGSGSSKNDFRRKWDKDEYENLAQKRLAEERDRERRDGKTAPPVKRDLLRHRDYKVDLESKLGKTIVITKTTPQAEMGGYYCNVCDCVVKDSINFLDHINGKKHQRNLGMSMRVERSSLDQVKKRFEVNKKKLEEKQKEYDFEERMKELREE
;
A
#
# COMPACT_ATOMS: atom_id res chain seq x y z
N MET A 1 -42.97 3.69 74.74
CA MET A 1 -42.41 2.33 74.65
C MET A 1 -43.33 1.47 73.79
N ALA A 2 -42.95 1.17 72.55
CA ALA A 2 -43.39 -0.02 71.81
C ALA A 2 -42.61 -0.06 70.48
N SER A 3 -41.39 -0.59 70.55
CA SER A 3 -40.58 -0.98 69.41
C SER A 3 -41.22 -2.20 68.74
N GLY A 4 -41.41 -2.15 67.42
CA GLY A 4 -42.00 -3.24 66.65
C GLY A 4 -41.25 -3.50 65.35
N SER A 5 -39.98 -3.92 65.50
CA SER A 5 -39.20 -4.83 64.66
C SER A 5 -39.58 -5.01 63.18
N GLY A 6 -38.66 -4.61 62.31
CA GLY A 6 -38.74 -4.73 60.85
C GLY A 6 -38.95 -6.16 60.36
N SER A 7 -39.98 -6.31 59.53
CA SER A 7 -40.23 -7.52 58.75
C SER A 7 -39.51 -7.41 57.40
N SER A 8 -38.20 -7.62 57.41
CA SER A 8 -37.42 -7.84 56.19
C SER A 8 -37.10 -9.33 56.12
N LYS A 9 -37.92 -10.08 55.39
CA LYS A 9 -37.57 -11.37 54.79
C LYS A 9 -38.68 -11.83 53.83
N ASN A 10 -38.26 -12.07 52.59
CA ASN A 10 -38.98 -12.66 51.46
C ASN A 10 -39.93 -11.77 50.65
N ASP A 11 -39.36 -10.73 50.07
CA ASP A 11 -39.88 -10.17 48.82
C ASP A 11 -39.36 -11.04 47.66
N PHE A 12 -40.15 -12.01 47.20
CA PHE A 12 -39.83 -12.90 46.06
C PHE A 12 -39.81 -12.17 44.70
N ARG A 13 -40.04 -10.85 44.70
CA ARG A 13 -39.96 -10.00 43.53
C ARG A 13 -38.50 -9.64 43.29
N ARG A 14 -37.93 -10.19 42.22
CA ARG A 14 -36.58 -9.87 41.76
C ARG A 14 -36.50 -8.37 41.46
N LYS A 15 -35.93 -7.60 42.37
CA LYS A 15 -35.71 -6.16 42.20
C LYS A 15 -34.43 -5.99 41.38
N TRP A 16 -34.51 -5.15 40.37
CA TRP A 16 -33.37 -4.89 39.49
C TRP A 16 -32.45 -3.90 40.20
N ASP A 17 -31.37 -4.38 40.79
CA ASP A 17 -30.39 -3.53 41.46
C ASP A 17 -29.53 -2.81 40.42
N LYS A 18 -29.87 -1.56 40.14
CA LYS A 18 -29.23 -0.76 39.08
C LYS A 18 -27.70 -0.74 39.19
N ASP A 19 -27.19 -0.63 40.41
CA ASP A 19 -25.74 -0.59 40.68
C ASP A 19 -25.02 -1.88 40.31
N GLU A 20 -25.64 -3.05 40.53
CA GLU A 20 -25.04 -4.33 40.13
C GLU A 20 -25.01 -4.47 38.61
N TYR A 21 -26.06 -4.04 37.93
CA TYR A 21 -26.13 -4.09 36.48
C TYR A 21 -25.23 -3.06 35.80
N GLU A 22 -25.05 -1.88 36.40
CA GLU A 22 -24.07 -0.89 35.96
C GLU A 22 -22.64 -1.40 36.11
N ASN A 23 -22.30 -2.00 37.26
CA ASN A 23 -20.99 -2.63 37.46
C ASN A 23 -20.76 -3.80 36.50
N LEU A 24 -21.78 -4.61 36.23
CA LEU A 24 -21.68 -5.72 35.27
C LEU A 24 -21.50 -5.21 33.83
N ALA A 25 -22.18 -4.12 33.46
CA ALA A 25 -22.02 -3.46 32.17
C ALA A 25 -20.60 -2.87 32.02
N GLN A 26 -20.11 -2.18 33.06
CA GLN A 26 -18.74 -1.64 33.08
C GLN A 26 -17.70 -2.77 33.00
N LYS A 27 -17.91 -3.88 33.69
CA LYS A 27 -17.01 -5.04 33.64
C LYS A 27 -16.95 -5.67 32.24
N ARG A 28 -18.10 -5.80 31.55
CA ARG A 28 -18.12 -6.28 30.15
C ARG A 28 -17.37 -5.34 29.22
N LEU A 29 -17.58 -4.03 29.35
CA LEU A 29 -16.87 -3.03 28.55
C LEU A 29 -15.36 -3.03 28.82
N ALA A 30 -14.96 -3.24 30.07
CA ALA A 30 -13.54 -3.37 30.43
C ALA A 30 -12.91 -4.64 29.85
N GLU A 31 -13.61 -5.78 29.91
CA GLU A 31 -13.14 -7.04 29.32
C GLU A 31 -13.11 -7.03 27.79
N GLU A 32 -14.02 -6.31 27.12
CA GLU A 32 -13.92 -6.07 25.67
C GLU A 32 -12.72 -5.19 25.34
N ARG A 33 -12.53 -4.09 26.06
CA ARG A 33 -11.36 -3.20 25.88
C ARG A 33 -10.04 -3.93 26.12
N ASP A 34 -9.98 -4.80 27.11
CA ASP A 34 -8.79 -5.59 27.40
C ASP A 34 -8.56 -6.70 26.37
N ARG A 35 -9.62 -7.30 25.81
CA ARG A 35 -9.51 -8.22 24.67
C ARG A 35 -9.00 -7.49 23.42
N GLU A 36 -9.53 -6.31 23.11
CA GLU A 36 -9.04 -5.48 22.01
C GLU A 36 -7.56 -5.10 22.17
N ARG A 37 -7.13 -4.80 23.40
CA ARG A 37 -5.72 -4.54 23.73
C ARG A 37 -4.84 -5.79 23.60
N ARG A 38 -5.29 -6.96 24.06
CA ARG A 38 -4.55 -8.23 23.95
C ARG A 38 -4.46 -8.74 22.51
N ASP A 39 -5.50 -8.55 21.71
CA ASP A 39 -5.53 -8.95 20.31
C ASP A 39 -4.61 -8.11 19.42
N GLY A 40 -3.97 -7.05 19.94
CA GLY A 40 -2.93 -6.30 19.23
C GLY A 40 -3.38 -5.65 17.93
N LYS A 41 -4.70 -5.61 17.65
CA LYS A 41 -5.30 -5.10 16.40
C LYS A 41 -5.50 -3.59 16.41
N THR A 42 -4.62 -2.86 17.09
CA THR A 42 -4.57 -1.41 16.97
C THR A 42 -3.12 -0.96 16.94
N ALA A 43 -2.37 -1.49 15.97
CA ALA A 43 -1.27 -0.70 15.43
C ALA A 43 -1.87 0.64 14.94
N PRO A 44 -1.27 1.80 15.27
CA PRO A 44 -1.75 3.08 14.75
C PRO A 44 -1.84 2.99 13.22
N PRO A 45 -2.87 3.57 12.60
CA PRO A 45 -3.00 3.54 11.15
C PRO A 45 -1.76 4.22 10.57
N VAL A 46 -0.82 3.41 10.08
CA VAL A 46 0.36 3.89 9.38
C VAL A 46 -0.18 4.74 8.24
N LYS A 47 0.07 6.04 8.30
CA LYS A 47 -0.28 6.99 7.24
C LYS A 47 0.56 6.60 6.04
N ARG A 48 0.05 5.65 5.28
CA ARG A 48 0.64 5.16 4.04
C ARG A 48 0.61 6.30 3.04
N ASP A 49 1.79 6.65 2.55
CA ASP A 49 1.93 7.71 1.57
C ASP A 49 1.17 7.35 0.29
N LEU A 50 0.70 8.38 -0.40
CA LEU A 50 -0.05 8.23 -1.65
C LEU A 50 0.84 7.63 -2.73
N LEU A 51 0.21 6.91 -3.67
CA LEU A 51 0.94 6.28 -4.76
C LEU A 51 1.68 7.33 -5.59
N ARG A 52 3.00 7.29 -5.56
CA ARG A 52 3.85 8.11 -6.43
C ARG A 52 4.14 7.34 -7.72
N HIS A 53 4.25 8.09 -8.81
CA HIS A 53 4.76 7.56 -10.07
C HIS A 53 6.22 7.13 -9.88
N ARG A 54 6.63 6.02 -10.51
CA ARG A 54 8.03 5.56 -10.43
C ARG A 54 8.91 6.42 -11.32
N ASP A 55 10.03 6.89 -10.80
CA ASP A 55 10.96 7.72 -11.56
C ASP A 55 11.99 6.90 -12.37
N TYR A 56 12.06 5.59 -12.16
CA TYR A 56 12.95 4.69 -12.89
C TYR A 56 12.19 3.80 -13.87
N LYS A 57 12.76 3.62 -15.07
CA LYS A 57 12.31 2.64 -16.06
C LYS A 57 12.80 1.27 -15.61
N VAL A 58 11.92 0.27 -15.61
CA VAL A 58 12.29 -1.11 -15.29
C VAL A 58 12.91 -1.74 -16.54
N ASP A 59 14.20 -2.04 -16.50
CA ASP A 59 14.93 -2.62 -17.63
C ASP A 59 14.73 -4.14 -17.68
N LEU A 60 13.76 -4.59 -18.48
CA LEU A 60 13.47 -6.01 -18.72
C LEU A 60 14.26 -6.58 -19.90
N GLU A 61 14.92 -5.74 -20.70
CA GLU A 61 15.54 -6.13 -21.97
C GLU A 61 17.01 -6.55 -21.83
N SER A 62 17.70 -6.13 -20.77
CA SER A 62 19.16 -6.33 -20.62
C SER A 62 19.60 -7.80 -20.46
N LYS A 63 18.64 -8.70 -20.19
CA LYS A 63 18.85 -10.16 -20.04
C LYS A 63 18.30 -10.98 -21.21
N LEU A 64 17.79 -10.34 -22.28
CA LEU A 64 17.35 -11.05 -23.48
C LEU A 64 18.55 -11.68 -24.20
N GLY A 65 18.43 -12.95 -24.59
CA GLY A 65 19.45 -13.68 -25.35
C GLY A 65 20.66 -14.19 -24.56
N LYS A 66 20.72 -13.98 -23.23
CA LYS A 66 21.81 -14.51 -22.38
C LYS A 66 21.41 -15.85 -21.77
N THR A 67 22.20 -16.88 -22.00
CA THR A 67 22.06 -18.18 -21.34
C THR A 67 22.90 -18.20 -20.06
N ILE A 68 22.25 -18.44 -18.91
CA ILE A 68 22.90 -18.49 -17.60
C ILE A 68 22.80 -19.93 -17.10
N VAL A 69 23.93 -20.54 -16.73
CA VAL A 69 23.97 -21.87 -16.12
C VAL A 69 23.57 -21.76 -14.66
N ILE A 70 22.44 -22.37 -14.29
CA ILE A 70 21.90 -22.33 -12.93
C ILE A 70 22.38 -23.58 -12.19
N THR A 71 23.12 -23.39 -11.09
CA THR A 71 23.51 -24.48 -10.17
C THR A 71 22.64 -24.46 -8.92
N LYS A 72 22.59 -25.56 -8.15
CA LYS A 72 21.77 -25.65 -6.91
C LYS A 72 22.21 -24.68 -5.81
N THR A 73 23.43 -24.14 -5.88
CA THR A 73 24.02 -23.19 -4.93
C THR A 73 23.89 -21.72 -5.35
N THR A 74 23.33 -21.45 -6.53
CA THR A 74 23.19 -20.08 -7.04
C THR A 74 22.13 -19.30 -6.24
N PRO A 75 22.41 -18.06 -5.79
CA PRO A 75 21.45 -17.23 -5.06
C PRO A 75 20.15 -17.03 -5.84
N GLN A 76 19.01 -16.93 -5.15
CA GLN A 76 17.70 -16.73 -5.80
C GLN A 76 17.65 -15.52 -6.73
N ALA A 77 18.47 -14.49 -6.49
CA ALA A 77 18.58 -13.31 -7.35
C ALA A 77 19.20 -13.60 -8.74
N GLU A 78 19.98 -14.67 -8.85
CA GLU A 78 20.66 -15.12 -10.08
C GLU A 78 20.02 -16.38 -10.67
N MET A 79 19.06 -16.99 -9.96
CA MET A 79 18.21 -18.01 -10.54
C MET A 79 17.35 -17.39 -11.63
N GLY A 80 17.26 -18.08 -12.78
CA GLY A 80 16.57 -17.57 -13.97
C GLY A 80 15.20 -16.95 -13.66
N GLY A 81 15.03 -15.69 -14.06
CA GLY A 81 13.84 -14.88 -13.80
C GLY A 81 14.16 -13.44 -13.39
N TYR A 82 13.11 -12.72 -13.02
CA TYR A 82 13.15 -11.37 -12.43
C TYR A 82 13.02 -11.49 -10.91
N TYR A 83 13.98 -10.94 -10.18
CA TYR A 83 13.98 -10.95 -8.71
C TYR A 83 13.47 -9.62 -8.16
N CYS A 84 12.60 -9.69 -7.14
CA CYS A 84 12.08 -8.52 -6.44
C CYS A 84 12.67 -8.42 -5.04
N ASN A 85 13.44 -7.37 -4.77
CA ASN A 85 14.12 -7.13 -3.48
C ASN A 85 13.15 -6.86 -2.30
N VAL A 86 11.92 -6.41 -2.59
CA VAL A 86 10.94 -6.02 -1.56
C VAL A 86 10.11 -7.21 -1.06
N CYS A 87 10.01 -8.25 -1.89
CA CYS A 87 9.15 -9.40 -1.64
C CYS A 87 9.92 -10.73 -1.58
N ASP A 88 11.24 -10.71 -1.79
CA ASP A 88 12.12 -11.88 -1.83
C ASP A 88 11.55 -13.04 -2.66
N CYS A 89 11.05 -12.71 -3.85
CA CYS A 89 10.47 -13.69 -4.76
C CYS A 89 11.05 -13.56 -6.17
N VAL A 90 11.23 -14.72 -6.80
CA VAL A 90 11.64 -14.85 -8.20
C VAL A 90 10.39 -15.03 -9.06
N VAL A 91 10.20 -14.13 -10.03
CA VAL A 91 9.11 -14.15 -10.99
C VAL A 91 9.67 -14.47 -12.37
N LYS A 92 9.11 -15.47 -13.05
CA LYS A 92 9.69 -15.98 -14.30
C LYS A 92 9.38 -15.11 -15.52
N ASP A 93 8.21 -14.49 -15.54
CA ASP A 93 7.71 -13.72 -16.69
C ASP A 93 7.82 -12.21 -16.45
N SER A 94 8.07 -11.46 -17.52
CA SER A 94 8.15 -9.99 -17.49
C SER A 94 6.82 -9.34 -17.11
N ILE A 95 5.71 -9.86 -17.64
CA ILE A 95 4.35 -9.38 -17.33
C ILE A 95 4.04 -9.59 -15.86
N ASN A 96 4.30 -10.80 -15.35
CA ASN A 96 4.06 -11.12 -13.95
C ASN A 96 4.97 -10.33 -13.01
N PHE A 97 6.19 -9.96 -13.44
CA PHE A 97 7.06 -9.07 -12.66
C PHE A 97 6.50 -7.65 -12.60
N LEU A 98 5.97 -7.11 -13.70
CA LEU A 98 5.30 -5.81 -13.70
C LEU A 98 4.05 -5.81 -12.80
N ASP A 99 3.24 -6.86 -12.88
CA ASP A 99 2.05 -7.04 -12.02
C ASP A 99 2.43 -7.24 -10.55
N HIS A 100 3.56 -7.91 -10.29
CA HIS A 100 4.09 -8.07 -8.95
C HIS A 100 4.48 -6.73 -8.32
N ILE A 101 5.26 -5.90 -9.03
CA ILE A 101 5.69 -4.58 -8.52
C ILE A 101 4.48 -3.65 -8.38
N ASN A 102 3.45 -3.78 -9.22
CA ASN A 102 2.19 -3.04 -9.10
C ASN A 102 1.20 -3.64 -8.08
N GLY A 103 1.54 -4.79 -7.50
CA GLY A 103 0.64 -5.57 -6.66
C GLY A 103 0.43 -4.96 -5.27
N LYS A 104 -0.73 -5.24 -4.65
CA LYS A 104 -1.08 -4.72 -3.32
C LYS A 104 -0.08 -5.11 -2.23
N LYS A 105 0.51 -6.29 -2.34
CA LYS A 105 1.49 -6.81 -1.38
C LYS A 105 2.80 -6.02 -1.47
N HIS A 106 3.29 -5.80 -2.68
CA HIS A 106 4.52 -5.03 -2.93
C HIS A 106 4.37 -3.57 -2.48
N GLN A 107 3.30 -2.89 -2.89
CA GLN A 107 3.02 -1.51 -2.45
C GLN A 107 2.85 -1.37 -0.93
N ARG A 108 2.26 -2.38 -0.27
CA ARG A 108 2.10 -2.38 1.19
C ARG A 108 3.46 -2.48 1.90
N ASN A 109 4.36 -3.33 1.41
CA ASN A 109 5.71 -3.46 1.96
C ASN A 109 6.53 -2.18 1.75
N LEU A 110 6.28 -1.45 0.65
CA LEU A 110 6.84 -0.12 0.39
C LEU A 110 6.20 1.01 1.22
N GLY A 111 5.18 0.74 2.03
CA GLY A 111 4.49 1.75 2.82
C GLY A 111 3.56 2.66 2.00
N MET A 112 3.27 2.31 0.75
CA MET A 112 2.43 3.10 -0.16
C MET A 112 0.98 2.58 -0.20
N SER A 113 0.03 3.51 -0.25
CA SER A 113 -1.37 3.24 -0.54
C SER A 113 -1.61 3.21 -2.04
N MET A 114 -2.43 2.28 -2.52
CA MET A 114 -2.90 2.27 -3.92
C MET A 114 -3.85 3.43 -4.27
N ARG A 115 -4.17 4.29 -3.30
CA ARG A 115 -5.01 5.46 -3.52
C ARG A 115 -4.16 6.58 -4.10
N VAL A 116 -4.49 7.01 -5.31
CA VAL A 116 -3.90 8.19 -5.95
C VAL A 116 -4.67 9.43 -5.48
N GLU A 117 -3.96 10.54 -5.31
CA GLU A 117 -4.57 11.85 -5.09
C GLU A 117 -5.37 12.30 -6.32
N ARG A 118 -6.45 13.05 -6.10
CA ARG A 118 -7.20 13.66 -7.20
C ARG A 118 -6.41 14.84 -7.75
N SER A 119 -6.24 14.89 -9.07
CA SER A 119 -5.50 15.95 -9.74
C SER A 119 -6.14 17.32 -9.52
N SER A 120 -5.31 18.34 -9.24
CA SER A 120 -5.74 19.74 -9.16
C SER A 120 -5.54 20.48 -10.49
N LEU A 121 -6.22 21.62 -10.68
CA LEU A 121 -6.10 22.43 -11.91
C LEU A 121 -4.66 22.88 -12.18
N ASP A 122 -3.91 23.21 -11.12
CA ASP A 122 -2.50 23.62 -11.22
C ASP A 122 -1.60 22.47 -11.71
N GLN A 123 -1.83 21.26 -11.22
CA GLN A 123 -1.09 20.06 -11.68
C GLN A 123 -1.35 19.78 -13.16
N VAL A 124 -2.58 20.00 -13.64
CA VAL A 124 -2.95 19.79 -15.04
C VAL A 124 -2.25 20.82 -15.93
N LYS A 125 -2.26 22.10 -15.57
CA LYS A 125 -1.56 23.16 -16.33
C LYS A 125 -0.06 22.87 -16.45
N LYS A 126 0.60 22.52 -15.35
CA LYS A 126 2.02 22.13 -15.35
C LYS A 126 2.30 20.92 -16.24
N ARG A 127 1.41 19.93 -16.28
CA ARG A 127 1.54 18.77 -17.17
C ARG A 127 1.41 19.15 -18.65
N PHE A 128 0.48 20.06 -18.99
CA PHE A 128 0.35 20.57 -20.35
C PHE A 128 1.58 21.33 -20.82
N GLU A 129 2.17 22.18 -19.96
CA GLU A 129 3.41 22.89 -20.28
C GLU A 129 4.58 21.94 -20.52
N VAL A 130 4.76 20.94 -19.66
CA VAL A 130 5.81 19.91 -19.84
C VAL A 130 5.58 19.12 -21.13
N ASN A 131 4.34 18.76 -21.44
CA ASN A 131 4.05 18.00 -22.65
C ASN A 131 4.26 18.84 -23.92
N LYS A 132 3.91 20.14 -23.87
CA LYS A 132 4.19 21.09 -24.95
C LYS A 132 5.68 21.22 -25.21
N LYS A 133 6.49 21.40 -24.16
CA LYS A 133 7.96 21.45 -24.27
C LYS A 133 8.54 20.18 -24.89
N LYS A 134 8.07 19.00 -24.46
CA LYS A 134 8.49 17.72 -25.05
C LYS A 134 8.11 17.57 -26.52
N LEU A 135 6.94 18.09 -26.92
CA LEU A 135 6.52 18.12 -28.32
C LEU A 135 7.40 19.06 -29.15
N GLU A 136 7.72 20.25 -28.63
CA GLU A 136 8.62 21.20 -29.28
C GLU A 136 10.05 20.65 -29.41
N GLU A 137 10.56 19.94 -28.40
CA GLU A 137 11.86 19.24 -28.46
C GLU A 137 11.87 18.16 -29.54
N LYS A 138 10.83 17.31 -29.60
CA LYS A 138 10.70 16.29 -30.64
C LYS A 138 10.58 16.89 -32.05
N GLN A 139 9.88 18.01 -32.20
CA GLN A 139 9.80 18.71 -33.48
C GLN A 139 11.17 19.24 -33.90
N LYS A 140 11.96 19.79 -32.97
CA LYS A 140 13.33 20.24 -33.24
C LYS A 140 14.28 19.11 -33.60
N GLU A 141 14.13 17.93 -33.00
CA GLU A 141 14.90 16.74 -33.41
C GLU A 141 14.59 16.32 -34.85
N TYR A 142 13.32 16.39 -35.25
CA TYR A 142 12.88 16.09 -36.62
C TYR A 142 13.39 17.13 -37.64
N ASP A 143 13.37 18.42 -37.26
CA ASP A 143 13.88 19.54 -38.05
C ASP A 143 15.40 19.43 -38.30
N PHE A 144 16.17 18.96 -37.30
CA PHE A 144 17.60 18.67 -37.46
C PHE A 144 17.88 17.52 -38.44
N GLU A 145 17.03 16.49 -38.46
CA GLU A 145 17.18 15.33 -39.33
C GLU A 145 16.83 15.67 -40.79
N GLU A 146 15.77 16.47 -41.01
CA GLU A 146 15.45 17.04 -42.33
C GLU A 146 16.57 17.95 -42.84
N ARG A 147 17.11 18.83 -41.99
CA ARG A 147 18.24 19.71 -42.35
C ARG A 147 19.54 18.95 -42.65
N MET A 148 19.80 17.84 -41.96
CA MET A 148 20.93 16.96 -42.25
C MET A 148 20.75 16.18 -43.55
N LYS A 149 19.51 15.95 -43.98
CA LYS A 149 19.17 15.31 -45.24
C LYS A 149 19.35 16.27 -46.42
N GLU A 150 18.91 17.52 -46.26
CA GLU A 150 19.13 18.59 -47.25
C GLU A 150 20.63 18.82 -47.51
N LEU A 151 21.47 18.89 -46.46
CA LEU A 151 22.93 19.03 -46.60
C LEU A 151 23.65 17.80 -47.20
N ARG A 152 22.98 16.66 -47.30
CA ARG A 152 23.52 15.43 -47.90
C ARG A 152 23.01 15.23 -49.34
N GLU A 153 21.92 15.91 -49.70
CA GLU A 153 21.36 15.93 -51.06
C GLU A 153 21.96 17.06 -51.92
N GLU A 154 22.60 18.08 -51.32
CA GLU A 154 23.56 19.00 -51.97
C GLU A 154 24.96 18.39 -52.14
#